data_AF-A0A0C4F8H1-F1
#
_entry.id   AF-A0A0C4F8H1-F1
#
_cell.length_a   1.000
_cell.length_b   1.000
_cell.length_c   1.000
_cell.angle_alpha   90.00
_cell.angle_beta   90.00
_cell.angle_gamma   90.00
#
_symmetry.space_group_name_H-M   'P 1'
#
loop_
_entity.id
_entity.type
_entity.pdbx_description
1 polymer ?
#
loop_
_entity_poly.entity_id
_entity_poly.type
_entity_poly.pdbx_seq_one_letter_code
_entity_poly.pdbx_strand_id
1 'polypeptide(L)'
;MDSLNAFVSDPRYHDILAILKGARNGLVYGAKIRFPHALVMTLIFHGDRPWKDRLRFVVNATRQHALNLCKFVTIYKTALLLQRKVNGGKEKNADTFFAGLIGGWLVFGERNAINEQIVLYCVSRVVSSFLPRASPPRASSHPGIIVTQNTPSPSSIRQPPLANENLAPNGMPRPPGFPYPASVPIDKRIFEIYAALTWGAVMWLFRWRRERLQGGLINSMQYLYLDSEVWTNLKNLLWR
;
A
#
# COMPACT_ATOMS: atom_id res chain seq x y z
N MET A 1 -32.72 15.92 9.36
CA MET A 1 -31.49 15.51 8.63
C MET A 1 -30.86 16.68 7.86
N ASP A 2 -31.62 17.74 7.63
CA ASP A 2 -31.21 18.91 6.84
C ASP A 2 -30.15 19.78 7.53
N SER A 3 -30.19 19.93 8.85
CA SER A 3 -29.17 20.68 9.61
C SER A 3 -27.78 20.02 9.57
N LEU A 4 -27.73 18.68 9.52
CA LEU A 4 -26.47 17.93 9.38
C LEU A 4 -25.93 18.00 7.95
N ASN A 5 -26.79 17.97 6.93
CA ASN A 5 -26.36 18.16 5.53
C ASN A 5 -25.91 19.61 5.26
N ALA A 6 -26.50 20.60 5.94
CA ALA A 6 -26.05 21.99 5.90
C ALA A 6 -24.66 22.16 6.57
N PHE A 7 -24.44 21.50 7.72
CA PHE A 7 -23.14 21.50 8.41
C PHE A 7 -22.02 20.84 7.58
N VAL A 8 -22.34 19.76 6.86
CA VAL A 8 -21.40 19.03 5.99
C VAL A 8 -21.06 19.79 4.71
N SER A 9 -21.90 20.74 4.32
CA SER A 9 -21.71 21.59 3.14
C SER A 9 -21.01 22.92 3.47
N ASP A 10 -20.71 23.19 4.74
CA ASP A 10 -20.02 24.42 5.15
C ASP A 10 -18.53 24.36 4.69
N PRO A 11 -18.08 25.31 3.84
CA PRO A 11 -16.69 25.37 3.36
C PRO A 11 -15.65 25.40 4.48
N ARG A 12 -16.03 25.85 5.69
CA ARG A 12 -15.14 25.93 6.85
C ARG A 12 -14.69 24.57 7.38
N TYR A 13 -15.50 23.52 7.25
CA TYR A 13 -15.17 22.18 7.75
C TYR A 13 -14.68 21.25 6.65
N HIS A 14 -14.73 21.69 5.39
CA HIS A 14 -14.38 20.88 4.22
C HIS A 14 -12.99 20.24 4.37
N ASP A 15 -11.98 21.00 4.79
CA ASP A 15 -10.63 20.49 4.96
C ASP A 15 -10.52 19.36 6.00
N ILE A 16 -11.20 19.52 7.15
CA ILE A 16 -11.17 18.54 8.24
C ILE A 16 -11.96 17.29 7.85
N LEU A 17 -13.11 17.48 7.20
CA LEU A 17 -13.95 16.39 6.70
C LEU A 17 -13.25 15.60 5.58
N ALA A 18 -12.48 16.27 4.73
CA ALA A 18 -11.67 15.62 3.70
C ALA A 18 -10.54 14.77 4.30
N ILE A 19 -9.89 15.24 5.37
CA ILE A 19 -8.90 14.44 6.12
C ILE A 19 -9.57 13.21 6.73
N LEU A 20 -10.71 13.39 7.40
CA LEU A 20 -11.43 12.29 8.06
C LEU A 20 -11.94 11.26 7.05
N LYS A 21 -12.49 11.71 5.92
CA LYS A 21 -12.93 10.84 4.83
C LYS A 21 -11.75 10.10 4.21
N GLY A 22 -10.63 10.79 3.98
CA GLY A 22 -9.40 10.18 3.48
C GLY A 22 -8.84 9.10 4.42
N ALA A 23 -8.83 9.37 5.72
CA ALA A 23 -8.42 8.41 6.75
C ALA A 23 -9.28 7.15 6.74
N ARG A 24 -10.61 7.31 6.65
CA ARG A 24 -11.58 6.22 6.51
C ARG A 24 -11.36 5.43 5.21
N ASN A 25 -11.18 6.11 4.09
CA ASN A 25 -10.87 5.47 2.80
C ASN A 25 -9.57 4.65 2.91
N GLY A 26 -8.55 5.18 3.57
CA GLY A 26 -7.31 4.46 3.91
C GLY A 26 -7.53 3.16 4.64
N LEU A 27 -8.33 3.21 5.70
CA LEU A 27 -8.63 2.04 6.51
C LEU A 27 -9.43 1.00 5.72
N VAL A 28 -10.47 1.41 4.99
CA VAL A 28 -11.33 0.51 4.21
C VAL A 28 -10.56 -0.11 3.05
N TYR A 29 -9.82 0.70 2.30
CA TYR A 29 -9.03 0.23 1.16
C TYR A 29 -7.95 -0.76 1.60
N GLY A 30 -7.18 -0.40 2.63
CA GLY A 30 -6.14 -1.26 3.19
C GLY A 30 -6.71 -2.60 3.67
N ALA A 31 -7.86 -2.58 4.36
CA ALA A 31 -8.52 -3.81 4.77
C ALA A 31 -8.95 -4.66 3.56
N LYS A 32 -9.60 -4.06 2.55
CA LYS A 32 -10.10 -4.74 1.35
C LYS A 32 -9.01 -5.48 0.57
N ILE A 33 -7.82 -4.91 0.44
CA ILE A 33 -6.75 -5.54 -0.35
C ILE A 33 -5.93 -6.53 0.48
N ARG A 34 -5.69 -6.24 1.76
CA ARG A 34 -4.76 -7.04 2.59
C ARG A 34 -5.43 -8.25 3.21
N PHE A 35 -6.70 -8.13 3.58
CA PHE A 35 -7.43 -9.21 4.24
C PHE A 35 -7.51 -10.47 3.36
N PRO A 36 -7.97 -10.41 2.09
CA PRO A 36 -8.02 -11.61 1.24
C PRO A 36 -6.65 -12.21 1.00
N HIS A 37 -5.62 -11.38 0.79
CA HIS A 37 -4.25 -11.84 0.60
C HIS A 37 -3.72 -12.57 1.84
N ALA A 38 -3.85 -11.97 3.03
CA ALA A 38 -3.41 -12.60 4.28
C ALA A 38 -4.19 -13.90 4.57
N LEU A 39 -5.49 -13.90 4.29
CA LEU A 39 -6.34 -15.07 4.45
C LEU A 39 -5.84 -16.23 3.56
N VAL A 40 -5.68 -16.00 2.27
CA VAL A 40 -5.19 -17.01 1.32
C VAL A 40 -3.81 -17.53 1.73
N MET A 41 -2.89 -16.65 2.16
CA MET A 41 -1.57 -17.07 2.64
C MET A 41 -1.63 -17.96 3.89
N THR A 42 -2.55 -17.67 4.82
CA THR A 42 -2.73 -18.54 6.01
C THR A 42 -3.43 -19.85 5.69
N LEU A 43 -4.31 -19.89 4.69
CA LEU A 43 -5.00 -21.11 4.29
C LEU A 43 -4.07 -22.07 3.54
N ILE A 44 -3.22 -21.56 2.66
CA ILE A 44 -2.34 -22.38 1.82
C ILE A 44 -1.05 -22.77 2.55
N PHE A 45 -0.40 -21.81 3.22
CA PHE A 45 0.99 -21.98 3.68
C PHE A 45 1.15 -22.13 5.20
N HIS A 46 0.07 -21.99 5.99
CA HIS A 46 0.13 -22.08 7.45
C HIS A 46 -0.72 -23.23 8.02
N GLY A 47 -0.84 -24.32 7.24
CA GLY A 47 -1.67 -25.49 7.52
C GLY A 47 -1.38 -26.22 8.84
N ASP A 48 -0.19 -26.02 9.41
CA ASP A 48 0.23 -26.67 10.67
C ASP A 48 -0.02 -25.80 11.91
N ARG A 49 -0.37 -24.51 11.73
CA ARG A 49 -0.61 -23.59 12.85
C ARG A 49 -2.05 -23.71 13.37
N PRO A 50 -2.31 -23.51 14.68
CA PRO A 50 -3.66 -23.43 15.22
C PRO A 50 -4.50 -22.35 14.53
N TRP A 51 -5.82 -22.58 14.39
CA TRP A 51 -6.75 -21.63 13.76
C TRP A 51 -6.76 -20.24 14.43
N LYS A 52 -6.55 -20.20 15.76
CA LYS A 52 -6.44 -18.94 16.51
C LYS A 52 -5.26 -18.09 16.05
N ASP A 53 -4.12 -18.72 15.78
CA ASP A 53 -2.90 -18.02 15.36
C ASP A 53 -2.99 -17.54 13.91
N ARG A 54 -3.66 -18.32 13.04
CA ARG A 54 -3.97 -17.90 11.67
C ARG A 54 -4.85 -16.66 11.66
N LEU A 55 -5.95 -16.67 12.42
CA LEU A 55 -6.86 -15.54 12.50
C LEU A 55 -6.15 -14.31 13.09
N ARG A 56 -5.37 -14.49 14.16
CA ARG A 56 -4.58 -13.42 14.78
C ARG A 56 -3.58 -12.82 13.79
N PHE A 57 -2.90 -13.65 13.00
CA PHE A 57 -2.00 -13.17 11.94
C PHE A 57 -2.76 -12.35 10.88
N VAL A 58 -3.89 -12.85 10.37
CA VAL A 58 -4.70 -12.13 9.37
C VAL A 58 -5.16 -10.79 9.90
N VAL A 59 -5.72 -10.76 11.13
CA VAL A 59 -6.21 -9.52 11.75
C VAL A 59 -5.07 -8.55 12.01
N ASN A 60 -3.94 -9.00 12.57
CA ASN A 60 -2.80 -8.13 12.85
C ASN A 60 -2.19 -7.57 11.57
N ALA A 61 -2.01 -8.40 10.54
CA ALA A 61 -1.46 -7.96 9.27
C ALA A 61 -2.39 -6.97 8.54
N THR A 62 -3.70 -7.23 8.58
CA THR A 62 -4.70 -6.34 8.00
C THR A 62 -4.76 -5.01 8.76
N ARG A 63 -4.79 -5.06 10.09
CA ARG A 63 -4.82 -3.87 10.95
C ARG A 63 -3.58 -3.02 10.76
N GLN A 64 -2.39 -3.62 10.76
CA GLN A 64 -1.14 -2.90 10.55
C GLN A 64 -1.14 -2.18 9.19
N HIS A 65 -1.53 -2.88 8.12
CA HIS A 65 -1.60 -2.27 6.80
C HIS A 65 -2.64 -1.15 6.72
N ALA A 66 -3.87 -1.40 7.17
CA ALA A 66 -4.96 -0.43 7.14
C ALA A 66 -4.67 0.81 8.00
N LEU A 67 -4.06 0.63 9.18
CA LEU A 67 -3.66 1.75 10.04
C LEU A 67 -2.51 2.55 9.44
N ASN A 68 -1.55 1.90 8.77
CA ASN A 68 -0.48 2.61 8.09
C ASN A 68 -1.05 3.49 6.96
N LEU A 69 -1.95 2.97 6.12
CA LEU A 69 -2.61 3.79 5.10
C LEU A 69 -3.42 4.95 5.72
N CYS A 70 -4.18 4.69 6.78
CA CYS A 70 -4.94 5.71 7.50
C CYS A 70 -4.05 6.84 8.04
N LYS A 71 -2.96 6.47 8.74
CA LYS A 71 -1.98 7.43 9.28
C LYS A 71 -1.33 8.22 8.16
N PHE A 72 -0.92 7.56 7.07
CA PHE A 72 -0.26 8.21 5.95
C PHE A 72 -1.16 9.26 5.29
N VAL A 73 -2.41 8.92 4.98
CA VAL A 73 -3.35 9.86 4.37
C VAL A 73 -3.61 11.06 5.29
N THR A 74 -3.77 10.80 6.59
CA THR A 74 -4.02 11.84 7.60
C THR A 74 -2.83 12.80 7.69
N ILE A 75 -1.62 12.27 7.84
CA ILE A 75 -0.39 13.07 7.93
C ILE A 75 -0.17 13.85 6.65
N TYR A 76 -0.31 13.20 5.48
CA TYR A 76 -0.09 13.84 4.19
C TYR A 76 -1.04 15.03 3.96
N LYS A 77 -2.35 14.84 4.14
CA LYS A 77 -3.32 15.93 3.97
C LYS A 77 -3.14 17.03 5.02
N THR A 78 -2.81 16.67 6.26
CA THR A 78 -2.52 17.65 7.31
C THR A 78 -1.28 18.48 6.98
N ALA A 79 -0.22 17.85 6.47
CA ALA A 79 1.00 18.53 6.03
C ALA A 79 0.71 19.48 4.87
N LEU A 80 -0.04 19.04 3.85
CA LEU A 80 -0.44 19.90 2.73
C LEU A 80 -1.26 21.10 3.19
N LEU A 81 -2.21 20.90 4.10
CA LEU A 81 -3.02 21.98 4.65
C LEU A 81 -2.18 22.99 5.44
N LEU A 82 -1.24 22.50 6.24
CA LEU A 82 -0.30 23.35 6.98
C LEU A 82 0.59 24.15 6.02
N GLN A 83 1.16 23.50 5.00
CA GLN A 83 1.98 24.15 3.97
C GLN A 83 1.18 25.21 3.22
N ARG A 84 -0.07 24.92 2.84
CA ARG A 84 -0.97 25.87 2.18
C ARG A 84 -1.27 27.09 3.07
N LYS A 85 -1.50 26.89 4.37
CA LYS A 85 -1.71 27.99 5.33
C LYS A 85 -0.46 28.85 5.49
N VAL A 86 0.72 28.24 5.58
CA VAL A 86 2.00 28.94 5.70
C VAL A 86 2.37 29.70 4.41
N ASN A 87 2.01 29.17 3.24
CA ASN A 87 2.27 29.78 1.94
C ASN A 87 1.20 30.82 1.49
N GLY A 88 0.36 31.31 2.41
CA GLY A 88 -0.66 32.33 2.09
C GLY A 88 -1.75 31.83 1.13
N GLY A 89 -2.06 30.53 1.18
CA GLY A 89 -3.13 29.90 0.38
C GLY A 89 -2.68 29.31 -0.96
N LYS A 90 -1.41 29.51 -1.36
CA LYS A 90 -0.86 28.98 -2.62
C LYS A 90 -0.12 27.65 -2.39
N GLU A 91 -0.46 26.64 -3.17
CA GLU A 91 0.27 25.36 -3.19
C GLU A 91 1.56 25.50 -4.01
N LYS A 92 2.70 25.08 -3.45
CA LYS A 92 3.97 25.00 -4.16
C LYS A 92 4.17 23.60 -4.74
N ASN A 93 4.97 23.54 -5.82
CA ASN A 93 5.25 22.27 -6.48
C ASN A 93 5.97 21.24 -5.58
N ALA A 94 6.78 21.72 -4.64
CA ALA A 94 7.50 20.85 -3.72
C ALA A 94 6.66 20.40 -2.51
N ASP A 95 5.48 20.99 -2.27
CA ASP A 95 4.72 20.74 -1.03
C ASP A 95 4.32 19.27 -0.91
N THR A 96 3.85 18.66 -2.01
CA THR A 96 3.49 17.23 -2.05
C THR A 96 4.70 16.30 -1.87
N PHE A 97 5.89 16.69 -2.32
CA PHE A 97 7.11 15.91 -2.14
C PHE A 97 7.49 15.87 -0.66
N PHE A 98 7.52 17.02 0.00
CA PHE A 98 7.85 17.10 1.43
C PHE A 98 6.77 16.48 2.32
N ALA A 99 5.49 16.68 2.00
CA ALA A 99 4.39 16.01 2.69
C ALA A 99 4.49 14.49 2.55
N GLY A 100 4.81 14.00 1.34
CA GLY A 100 5.06 12.58 1.07
C GLY A 100 6.28 12.04 1.80
N LEU A 101 7.36 12.82 1.89
CA LEU A 101 8.59 12.46 2.60
C LEU A 101 8.34 12.31 4.10
N ILE A 102 7.69 13.30 4.71
CA ILE A 102 7.35 13.29 6.15
C ILE A 102 6.41 12.13 6.45
N GLY A 103 5.34 11.96 5.67
CA GLY A 103 4.41 10.84 5.85
C GLY A 103 5.09 9.48 5.66
N GLY A 104 5.97 9.37 4.67
CA GLY A 104 6.73 8.15 4.37
C GLY A 104 7.64 7.75 5.53
N TRP A 105 8.39 8.72 6.05
CA TRP A 105 9.28 8.50 7.18
C TRP A 105 8.52 8.08 8.45
N LEU A 106 7.46 8.82 8.81
CA LEU A 106 6.72 8.58 10.06
C LEU A 106 5.90 7.28 10.07
N VAL A 107 5.41 6.84 8.91
CA VAL A 107 4.49 5.69 8.81
C VAL A 107 5.20 4.43 8.32
N PHE A 108 6.05 4.58 7.31
CA PHE A 108 6.69 3.47 6.62
C PHE A 108 8.17 3.33 6.96
N GLY A 109 8.73 4.20 7.82
CA GLY A 109 10.12 4.08 8.28
C GLY A 109 10.35 2.85 9.16
N GLU A 110 9.33 2.37 9.88
CA GLU A 110 9.47 1.14 10.65
C GLU A 110 9.63 -0.07 9.72
N ARG A 111 10.78 -0.76 9.83
CA ARG A 111 11.03 -1.98 9.07
C ARG A 111 10.22 -3.14 9.63
N ASN A 112 9.15 -3.49 8.95
CA ASN A 112 8.38 -4.71 9.14
C ASN A 112 8.01 -5.29 7.77
N ALA A 113 7.68 -6.58 7.71
CA ALA A 113 7.41 -7.28 6.45
C ALA A 113 6.30 -6.63 5.61
N ILE A 114 5.36 -5.91 6.24
CA ILE A 114 4.27 -5.23 5.54
C ILE A 114 4.77 -3.93 4.91
N ASN A 115 5.50 -3.11 5.66
CA ASN A 115 6.09 -1.87 5.18
C ASN A 115 7.12 -2.13 4.10
N GLU A 116 7.96 -3.15 4.26
CA GLU A 116 8.95 -3.55 3.25
C GLU A 116 8.28 -3.95 1.93
N GLN A 117 7.21 -4.74 1.98
CA GLN A 117 6.43 -5.08 0.79
C GLN A 117 5.84 -3.85 0.08
N ILE A 118 5.31 -2.89 0.85
CA ILE A 118 4.70 -1.68 0.28
C ILE A 118 5.78 -0.77 -0.30
N VAL A 119 6.87 -0.53 0.42
CA VAL A 119 7.94 0.37 -0.01
C VAL A 119 8.63 -0.20 -1.26
N LEU A 120 8.95 -1.49 -1.28
CA LEU A 120 9.54 -2.13 -2.46
C LEU A 120 8.57 -2.12 -3.66
N TYR A 121 7.28 -2.35 -3.42
CA TYR A 121 6.24 -2.18 -4.44
C TYR A 121 6.25 -0.74 -5.00
N CYS A 122 6.27 0.27 -4.13
CA CYS A 122 6.30 1.67 -4.51
C CYS A 122 7.56 2.02 -5.32
N VAL A 123 8.74 1.55 -4.90
CA VAL A 123 9.98 1.76 -5.66
C VAL A 123 9.89 1.17 -7.04
N SER A 124 9.41 -0.08 -7.16
CA SER A 124 9.19 -0.68 -8.48
C SER A 124 8.30 0.21 -9.36
N ARG A 125 7.27 0.87 -8.80
CA ARG A 125 6.40 1.80 -9.56
C ARG A 125 7.08 3.11 -9.92
N VAL A 126 7.89 3.67 -9.03
CA VAL A 126 8.67 4.89 -9.30
C VAL A 126 9.68 4.61 -10.41
N VAL A 127 10.46 3.54 -10.30
CA VAL A 127 11.44 3.14 -11.32
C VAL A 127 10.74 2.88 -12.66
N SER A 128 9.62 2.15 -12.63
CA SER A 128 8.84 1.85 -13.84
C SER A 128 8.23 3.10 -14.48
N SER A 129 8.11 4.22 -13.76
CA SER A 129 7.57 5.48 -14.31
C SER A 129 8.54 6.18 -15.27
N PHE A 130 9.84 5.82 -15.22
CA PHE A 130 10.85 6.33 -16.15
C PHE A 130 10.89 5.56 -17.47
N LEU A 131 10.24 4.39 -17.54
CA LEU A 131 10.15 3.62 -18.78
C LEU A 131 9.25 4.33 -19.80
N PRO A 132 9.60 4.30 -21.10
CA PRO A 132 8.74 4.80 -22.17
C PRO A 132 7.37 4.11 -22.12
N ARG A 133 6.30 4.90 -22.27
CA ARG A 133 4.92 4.38 -22.32
C ARG A 133 4.49 4.25 -23.77
N ALA A 134 3.88 3.12 -24.11
CA ALA A 134 3.19 2.97 -25.37
C ALA A 134 1.97 3.91 -25.41
N SER A 135 1.67 4.46 -26.58
CA SER A 135 0.42 5.20 -26.81
C SER A 135 -0.78 4.29 -26.54
N PRO A 136 -1.91 4.84 -26.01
CA PRO A 136 -3.09 4.03 -25.76
C PRO A 136 -3.50 3.31 -27.06
N PRO A 137 -3.79 1.99 -27.01
CA PRO A 137 -4.31 1.29 -28.18
C PRO A 137 -5.58 2.00 -28.64
N ARG A 138 -5.70 2.29 -29.94
CA ARG A 138 -6.96 2.72 -30.54
C ARG A 138 -8.00 1.66 -30.17
N ALA A 139 -9.12 2.08 -29.57
CA ALA A 139 -10.14 1.18 -29.02
C ALA A 139 -10.57 0.14 -30.07
N SER A 140 -9.99 -1.06 -29.99
CA SER A 140 -10.41 -2.22 -30.76
C SER A 140 -11.57 -2.87 -30.03
N SER A 141 -12.69 -3.02 -30.71
CA SER A 141 -13.98 -3.53 -30.25
C SER A 141 -13.99 -5.03 -29.89
N HIS A 142 -12.88 -5.60 -29.42
CA HIS A 142 -12.76 -7.02 -29.11
C HIS A 142 -12.27 -7.21 -27.66
N PRO A 143 -13.02 -7.95 -26.81
CA PRO A 143 -12.59 -8.25 -25.46
C PRO A 143 -11.44 -9.27 -25.49
N GLY A 144 -10.21 -8.76 -25.62
CA GLY A 144 -8.99 -9.55 -25.44
C GLY A 144 -8.73 -9.78 -23.96
N ILE A 145 -9.01 -10.99 -23.48
CA ILE A 145 -8.55 -11.46 -22.17
C ILE A 145 -7.02 -11.43 -22.19
N ILE A 146 -6.42 -10.53 -21.41
CA ILE A 146 -4.98 -10.58 -21.14
C ILE A 146 -4.75 -11.76 -20.20
N VAL A 147 -4.42 -12.91 -20.77
CA VAL A 147 -3.83 -14.03 -20.04
C VAL A 147 -2.41 -13.60 -19.67
N THR A 148 -2.19 -13.21 -18.41
CA THR A 148 -0.83 -13.17 -17.86
C THR A 148 -0.28 -14.58 -17.91
N GLN A 149 0.69 -14.81 -18.78
CA GLN A 149 1.43 -16.05 -18.87
C GLN A 149 2.09 -16.31 -17.50
N ASN A 150 1.61 -17.35 -16.82
CA ASN A 150 2.11 -17.76 -15.53
C ASN A 150 3.58 -18.18 -15.67
N THR A 151 4.50 -17.42 -15.09
CA THR A 151 5.79 -17.99 -14.68
C THR A 151 5.48 -19.04 -13.60
N PRO A 152 5.90 -20.31 -13.76
CA PRO A 152 5.70 -21.30 -12.71
C PRO A 152 6.43 -20.84 -11.45
N SER A 153 5.66 -20.58 -10.39
CA SER A 153 6.22 -20.41 -9.04
C SER A 153 6.78 -21.78 -8.60
N PRO A 154 7.96 -21.84 -7.98
CA PRO A 154 8.46 -23.09 -7.43
C PRO A 154 7.48 -23.57 -6.36
N SER A 155 7.01 -24.80 -6.54
CA SER A 155 6.09 -25.51 -5.67
C SER A 155 6.63 -25.58 -4.24
N SER A 156 5.82 -25.12 -3.28
CA SER A 156 6.10 -25.23 -1.85
C SER A 156 6.01 -26.70 -1.42
N ILE A 157 7.15 -27.30 -1.11
CA ILE A 157 7.23 -28.64 -0.52
C ILE A 157 6.88 -28.55 0.97
N ARG A 158 5.86 -29.32 1.38
CA ARG A 158 5.47 -29.60 2.76
C ARG A 158 6.67 -30.17 3.53
N GLN A 159 7.06 -29.58 4.66
CA GLN A 159 8.03 -30.19 5.58
C GLN A 159 7.29 -31.04 6.62
N PRO A 160 7.47 -32.37 6.66
CA PRO A 160 7.07 -33.18 7.81
C PRO A 160 8.09 -33.08 8.94
N PRO A 161 7.70 -33.34 10.20
CA PRO A 161 8.61 -33.27 11.34
C PRO A 161 9.49 -34.54 11.42
N LEU A 162 10.78 -34.31 11.72
CA LEU A 162 11.77 -35.28 12.22
C LEU A 162 12.16 -36.44 11.27
N ALA A 163 13.17 -36.22 10.43
CA ALA A 163 14.06 -37.28 9.92
C ALA A 163 15.40 -36.70 9.45
N ASN A 164 16.51 -37.34 9.88
CA ASN A 164 17.92 -37.16 9.53
C ASN A 164 18.32 -35.88 8.75
N GLU A 165 19.16 -35.04 9.38
CA GLU A 165 19.60 -33.72 8.86
C GLU A 165 20.21 -33.75 7.44
N ASN A 166 20.73 -34.90 7.00
CA ASN A 166 21.40 -35.08 5.70
C ASN A 166 20.48 -35.54 4.55
N LEU A 167 19.21 -35.89 4.83
CA LEU A 167 18.28 -36.45 3.84
C LEU A 167 17.06 -35.54 3.66
N ALA A 168 16.65 -35.32 2.41
CA ALA A 168 15.40 -34.66 2.09
C ALA A 168 14.21 -35.61 2.40
N PRO A 169 12.97 -35.09 2.58
CA PRO A 169 11.79 -35.91 2.89
C PRO A 169 11.45 -37.01 1.87
N ASN A 170 12.07 -36.97 0.68
CA ASN A 170 11.95 -37.94 -0.40
C ASN A 170 13.14 -38.93 -0.46
N GLY A 171 14.00 -38.96 0.56
CA GLY A 171 15.16 -39.85 0.63
C GLY A 171 16.34 -39.44 -0.26
N MET A 172 16.25 -38.32 -1.01
CA MET A 172 17.39 -37.80 -1.77
C MET A 172 18.36 -37.05 -0.85
N PRO A 173 19.68 -37.12 -1.12
CA PRO A 173 20.65 -36.31 -0.39
C PRO A 173 20.35 -34.82 -0.61
N ARG A 174 20.44 -34.02 0.46
CA ARG A 174 20.25 -32.57 0.34
C ARG A 174 21.40 -31.98 -0.49
N PRO A 175 21.15 -30.92 -1.29
CA PRO A 175 22.21 -30.24 -2.03
C PRO A 175 23.36 -29.81 -1.10
N PRO A 176 24.62 -29.84 -1.56
CA PRO A 176 25.76 -29.35 -0.77
C PRO A 176 25.51 -27.92 -0.30
N GLY A 177 25.74 -27.64 0.99
CA GLY A 177 25.53 -26.32 1.58
C GLY A 177 24.14 -26.08 2.22
N PHE A 178 23.32 -27.12 2.38
CA PHE A 178 22.13 -27.06 3.22
C PHE A 178 22.49 -27.15 4.72
N PRO A 179 21.90 -26.35 5.61
CA PRO A 179 20.95 -25.26 5.33
C PRO A 179 21.63 -24.02 4.75
N TYR A 180 21.01 -23.41 3.73
CA TYR A 180 21.49 -22.15 3.19
C TYR A 180 21.36 -21.03 4.24
N PRO A 181 22.34 -20.12 4.33
CA PRO A 181 22.24 -18.99 5.23
C PRO A 181 21.01 -18.13 4.88
N ALA A 182 20.28 -17.70 5.90
CA ALA A 182 19.15 -16.79 5.71
C ALA A 182 19.63 -15.46 5.13
N SER A 183 18.77 -14.78 4.35
CA SER A 183 19.09 -13.47 3.82
C SER A 183 19.30 -12.46 4.95
N VAL A 184 20.41 -11.73 4.90
CA VAL A 184 20.71 -10.68 5.88
C VAL A 184 19.74 -9.51 5.65
N PRO A 185 19.04 -9.03 6.69
CA PRO A 185 18.09 -7.94 6.54
C PRO A 185 18.78 -6.59 6.26
N ILE A 186 18.09 -5.70 5.55
CA ILE A 186 18.53 -4.31 5.32
C ILE A 186 18.58 -3.55 6.64
N ASP A 187 19.59 -2.68 6.80
CA ASP A 187 19.73 -1.80 7.96
C ASP A 187 18.49 -0.90 8.13
N LYS A 188 18.05 -0.74 9.38
CA LYS A 188 16.82 0.00 9.70
C LYS A 188 16.90 1.48 9.29
N ARG A 189 18.04 2.15 9.53
CA ARG A 189 18.18 3.59 9.22
C ARG A 189 18.20 3.83 7.72
N ILE A 190 18.84 2.94 6.98
CA ILE A 190 18.85 2.99 5.51
C ILE A 190 17.43 2.79 4.99
N PHE A 191 16.69 1.83 5.55
CA PHE A 191 15.29 1.59 5.17
C PHE A 191 14.39 2.79 5.46
N GLU A 192 14.58 3.48 6.59
CA GLU A 192 13.81 4.70 6.94
C GLU A 192 13.99 5.81 5.91
N ILE A 193 15.24 6.10 5.54
CA ILE A 193 15.57 7.12 4.52
C ILE A 193 15.01 6.70 3.16
N TYR A 194 15.17 5.42 2.81
CA TYR A 194 14.68 4.85 1.57
C TYR A 194 13.15 4.94 1.45
N ALA A 195 12.42 4.63 2.52
CA ALA A 195 10.97 4.76 2.58
C ALA A 195 10.52 6.22 2.42
N ALA A 196 11.18 7.15 3.12
CA ALA A 196 10.87 8.58 3.05
C ALA A 196 11.03 9.13 1.62
N LEU A 197 12.19 8.88 0.99
CA LEU A 197 12.46 9.32 -0.37
C LEU A 197 11.51 8.70 -1.39
N THR A 198 11.22 7.40 -1.23
CA THR A 198 10.28 6.68 -2.10
C THR A 198 8.90 7.32 -2.05
N TRP A 199 8.35 7.56 -0.87
CA TRP A 199 7.02 8.15 -0.73
C TRP A 199 6.97 9.61 -1.18
N GLY A 200 8.02 10.40 -0.93
CA GLY A 200 8.15 11.74 -1.51
C GLY A 200 8.09 11.71 -3.03
N ALA A 201 8.86 10.82 -3.67
CA ALA A 201 8.87 10.65 -5.12
C ALA A 201 7.52 10.17 -5.66
N VAL A 202 6.86 9.21 -4.99
CA VAL A 202 5.53 8.73 -5.38
C VAL A 202 4.50 9.87 -5.34
N MET A 203 4.43 10.63 -4.23
CA MET A 203 3.44 11.70 -4.10
C MET A 203 3.68 12.82 -5.12
N TRP A 204 4.94 13.14 -5.39
CA TRP A 204 5.30 14.10 -6.44
C TRP A 204 4.92 13.58 -7.84
N LEU A 205 5.25 12.34 -8.18
CA LEU A 205 4.88 11.71 -9.46
C LEU A 205 3.36 11.64 -9.62
N PHE A 206 2.63 11.31 -8.56
CA PHE A 206 1.17 11.26 -8.61
C PHE A 206 0.54 12.63 -8.90
N ARG A 207 1.15 13.72 -8.43
CA ARG A 207 0.66 15.08 -8.69
C ARG A 207 1.01 15.58 -10.09
N TRP A 208 2.24 15.37 -10.58
CA TRP A 208 2.70 15.94 -11.87
C TRP A 208 2.67 15.00 -13.08
N ARG A 209 2.77 13.68 -12.86
CA ARG A 209 2.94 12.68 -13.94
C ARG A 209 2.14 11.41 -13.65
N ARG A 210 0.87 11.55 -13.24
CA ARG A 210 0.02 10.41 -12.86
C ARG A 210 -0.09 9.37 -13.97
N GLU A 211 -0.08 9.79 -15.24
CA GLU A 211 -0.18 8.93 -16.42
C GLU A 211 1.00 7.96 -16.58
N ARG A 212 2.14 8.25 -15.92
CA ARG A 212 3.31 7.37 -15.95
C ARG A 212 3.30 6.31 -14.87
N LEU A 213 2.40 6.39 -13.90
CA LEU A 213 2.34 5.43 -12.80
C LEU A 213 1.55 4.17 -13.17
N GLN A 214 1.88 3.08 -12.46
CA GLN A 214 1.03 1.91 -12.24
C GLN A 214 -0.46 2.23 -12.07
N GLY A 215 -1.36 1.81 -12.97
CA GLY A 215 -2.82 1.88 -12.76
C GLY A 215 -3.30 1.43 -11.36
N GLY A 216 -2.72 0.37 -10.79
CA GLY A 216 -3.08 -0.07 -9.43
C GLY A 216 -2.73 0.94 -8.32
N LEU A 217 -1.58 1.61 -8.44
CA LEU A 217 -1.16 2.66 -7.50
C LEU A 217 -1.99 3.94 -7.72
N ILE A 218 -2.27 4.29 -8.97
CA ILE A 218 -3.14 5.43 -9.31
C ILE A 218 -4.53 5.23 -8.70
N ASN A 219 -5.16 4.07 -8.91
CA ASN A 219 -6.49 3.77 -8.36
C ASN A 219 -6.50 3.85 -6.84
N SER A 220 -5.44 3.33 -6.20
CA SER A 220 -5.27 3.45 -4.74
C SER A 220 -5.22 4.92 -4.32
N MET A 221 -4.32 5.71 -4.93
CA MET A 221 -4.14 7.11 -4.56
C MET A 221 -5.35 7.98 -4.89
N GLN A 222 -6.04 7.71 -5.99
CA GLN A 222 -7.27 8.39 -6.35
C GLN A 222 -8.36 8.16 -5.30
N TYR A 223 -8.58 6.91 -4.90
CA TYR A 223 -9.55 6.58 -3.86
C TYR A 223 -9.22 7.20 -2.50
N LEU A 224 -7.94 7.21 -2.14
CA LEU A 224 -7.46 7.73 -0.86
C LEU A 224 -7.50 9.26 -0.78
N TYR A 225 -7.14 9.94 -1.87
CA TYR A 225 -6.88 11.38 -1.88
C TYR A 225 -7.92 12.19 -2.63
N LEU A 226 -8.23 11.83 -3.88
CA LEU A 226 -9.11 12.64 -4.73
C LEU A 226 -10.59 12.38 -4.40
N ASP A 227 -10.98 11.12 -4.26
CA ASP A 227 -12.37 10.74 -3.95
C ASP A 227 -12.76 11.12 -2.52
N SER A 228 -11.77 11.43 -1.68
CA SER A 228 -11.98 11.93 -0.33
C SER A 228 -12.40 13.41 -0.28
N GLU A 229 -12.25 14.17 -1.37
CA GLU A 229 -12.56 15.61 -1.43
C GLU A 229 -13.98 15.90 -1.93
N VAL A 230 -14.68 14.90 -2.47
CA VAL A 230 -16.02 15.06 -3.02
C VAL A 230 -17.01 14.27 -2.19
N TRP A 231 -18.04 14.93 -1.64
CA TRP A 231 -19.18 14.27 -1.01
C TRP A 231 -20.46 15.05 -1.29
N THR A 232 -21.55 14.31 -1.47
CA THR A 232 -22.87 14.91 -1.71
C THR A 232 -23.78 14.83 -0.50
N ASN A 233 -23.52 13.91 0.45
CA ASN A 233 -24.38 13.64 1.61
C ASN A 233 -23.56 13.03 2.77
N LEU A 234 -24.05 13.14 4.01
CA LEU A 234 -23.43 12.51 5.20
C LEU A 234 -23.25 10.98 5.06
N LYS A 235 -24.20 10.31 4.38
CA LYS A 235 -24.11 8.88 4.04
C LYS A 235 -22.95 8.58 3.07
N ASN A 236 -22.67 9.51 2.16
CA ASN A 236 -21.58 9.43 1.18
C ASN A 236 -20.22 9.82 1.82
N LEU A 237 -20.25 10.58 2.92
CA LEU A 237 -19.08 10.87 3.73
C LEU A 237 -18.66 9.65 4.56
N LEU A 238 -19.62 8.98 5.22
CA LEU A 238 -19.33 7.92 6.20
C LEU A 238 -19.34 6.49 5.63
N TRP A 239 -20.14 6.18 4.62
CA TRP A 239 -20.38 4.78 4.23
C TRP A 239 -20.23 4.46 2.74
N ARG A 240 -20.45 5.42 1.84
CA ARG A 240 -20.27 5.18 0.40
C ARG A 240 -18.83 5.43 -0.05
#